data_AF-A0A501XBR8-F1
#
_entry.id   AF-A0A501XBR8-F1
#
_cell.length_a   1.000
_cell.length_b   1.000
_cell.length_c   1.000
_cell.angle_alpha   90.00
_cell.angle_beta   90.00
_cell.angle_gamma   90.00
#
_symmetry.space_group_name_H-M   'P 1'
#
loop_
_entity.id
_entity.type
_entity.pdbx_description
1 polymer ?
#
loop_
_entity_poly.entity_id
_entity_poly.type
_entity_poly.pdbx_seq_one_letter_code
_entity_poly.pdbx_strand_id
1 'polypeptide(L)'
;MSKKNKNEFEEAAEQELSTAEVFKNKNFGKTWPKKRIIKAAVFGTLAFAGVTTVIVLSITLKNKTYDLKIYRDGTKLSLAAASTYNEETKRYASLDDLISWQDNEAIFQGDPKELMLELIKDRTPNNKFLSGFNFKIEAENYNYTLENFMFDAFDKHVLHFDIMAENKNNLFDLYAIRNFRIKTSKPYEITGDNIKGYNEYNQSEKKATGNWELFLTTNSNSHERQLNDINEIVKRVNEASLPKYDYIDKSLLLIMPLLKDQKVFNLFARTQAMPLFVPFNLMYDNQNNQIEIKENQTFEWKENFVKYDSLSFKAQFFTLGTDKISYDDYKYTYGVYIPVEEIYDYNLPINITVRSILD
;
A
#
# COMPACT_ATOMS: atom_id res chain seq x y z
N MET A 1 34.40 51.66 -35.72
CA MET A 1 33.88 52.13 -37.02
C MET A 1 33.96 50.98 -38.03
N SER A 2 32.96 50.88 -38.90
CA SER A 2 32.86 50.05 -40.13
C SER A 2 32.83 48.50 -39.94
N LYS A 3 31.70 47.79 -39.92
CA LYS A 3 30.64 47.47 -40.92
C LYS A 3 31.05 46.56 -42.11
N LYS A 4 30.34 45.40 -42.16
CA LYS A 4 29.69 44.72 -43.32
C LYS A 4 30.62 44.10 -44.38
N ASN A 5 30.31 43.00 -45.09
CA ASN A 5 29.12 42.18 -45.43
C ASN A 5 29.72 40.93 -46.18
N LYS A 6 29.11 39.74 -46.37
CA LYS A 6 27.91 39.32 -47.15
C LYS A 6 28.04 37.77 -47.28
N ASN A 7 27.07 36.88 -46.97
CA ASN A 7 25.92 36.42 -47.80
C ASN A 7 26.23 36.41 -49.32
N GLU A 8 26.02 35.37 -50.13
CA GLU A 8 24.97 34.35 -50.27
C GLU A 8 25.34 33.47 -51.50
N PHE A 9 24.50 32.47 -51.80
CA PHE A 9 24.36 31.68 -53.06
C PHE A 9 25.25 30.43 -53.19
N GLU A 10 24.73 29.21 -53.02
CA GLU A 10 23.80 28.51 -53.94
C GLU A 10 24.28 28.59 -55.39
N GLU A 11 24.82 27.49 -55.91
CA GLU A 11 24.18 26.79 -57.03
C GLU A 11 24.87 25.45 -57.29
N ALA A 12 24.04 24.42 -57.29
CA ALA A 12 24.33 23.12 -57.84
C ALA A 12 24.46 23.21 -59.37
N ALA A 13 25.36 22.43 -59.95
CA ALA A 13 25.21 21.77 -61.26
C ALA A 13 26.57 21.12 -61.62
N GLU A 14 26.65 19.80 -61.54
CA GLU A 14 26.61 18.92 -62.73
C GLU A 14 27.99 18.73 -63.38
N GLN A 15 28.63 17.61 -63.04
CA GLN A 15 29.27 16.77 -64.04
C GLN A 15 28.92 15.30 -63.76
N GLU A 16 27.84 14.86 -64.42
CA GLU A 16 27.72 13.58 -65.13
C GLU A 16 29.08 13.00 -65.58
N LEU A 17 29.42 11.71 -65.66
CA LEU A 17 28.83 10.37 -65.66
C LEU A 17 30.03 9.45 -65.28
N SER A 18 29.94 8.22 -64.76
CA SER A 18 29.11 7.12 -65.21
C SER A 18 28.94 6.08 -64.10
N THR A 19 27.72 5.59 -63.97
CA THR A 19 27.36 4.36 -63.27
C THR A 19 27.83 3.17 -64.10
N ALA A 20 29.04 2.66 -63.84
CA ALA A 20 29.43 1.34 -64.36
C ALA A 20 30.44 0.56 -63.49
N GLU A 21 30.92 1.08 -62.35
CA GLU A 21 31.89 0.34 -61.52
C GLU A 21 31.53 0.38 -60.02
N VAL A 22 30.23 0.34 -59.74
CA VAL A 22 29.76 -0.40 -58.57
C VAL A 22 30.08 -1.87 -58.85
N PHE A 23 30.94 -2.45 -58.01
CA PHE A 23 31.39 -3.84 -57.94
C PHE A 23 32.77 -4.16 -58.55
N LYS A 24 33.70 -4.42 -57.62
CA LYS A 24 35.02 -5.07 -57.75
C LYS A 24 36.18 -4.18 -58.22
N ASN A 25 36.82 -3.50 -57.27
CA ASN A 25 38.04 -4.07 -56.69
C ASN A 25 38.39 -3.42 -55.35
N LYS A 26 38.19 -4.23 -54.31
CA LYS A 26 38.56 -4.03 -52.92
C LYS A 26 40.08 -4.17 -52.78
N ASN A 27 40.62 -3.36 -51.88
CA ASN A 27 41.89 -3.51 -51.17
C ASN A 27 43.14 -3.11 -51.96
N PHE A 28 43.73 -1.97 -51.60
CA PHE A 28 45.06 -1.89 -50.96
C PHE A 28 45.38 -0.40 -50.73
N GLY A 29 45.13 0.10 -49.52
CA GLY A 29 45.51 1.48 -49.19
C GLY A 29 44.74 2.12 -48.03
N LYS A 30 44.52 1.43 -46.90
CA LYS A 30 43.96 2.08 -45.69
C LYS A 30 44.49 1.45 -44.41
N THR A 31 45.74 1.74 -44.06
CA THR A 31 46.18 1.62 -42.67
C THR A 31 47.04 2.81 -42.33
N TRP A 32 46.40 3.79 -41.68
CA TRP A 32 46.90 4.86 -40.78
C TRP A 32 46.40 6.24 -41.24
N PRO A 33 45.24 6.69 -40.71
CA PRO A 33 45.24 7.41 -39.43
C PRO A 33 44.01 7.14 -38.53
N LYS A 34 43.38 5.96 -38.59
CA LYS A 34 42.16 5.65 -37.79
C LYS A 34 42.39 5.51 -36.28
N LYS A 35 43.61 5.18 -35.81
CA LYS A 35 43.86 4.88 -34.39
C LYS A 35 43.83 6.10 -33.45
N ARG A 36 44.13 7.32 -33.93
CA ARG A 36 44.09 8.54 -33.10
C ARG A 36 42.67 9.04 -32.86
N ILE A 37 41.82 9.00 -33.89
CA ILE A 37 40.40 9.40 -33.81
C ILE A 37 39.62 8.42 -32.92
N ILE A 38 39.89 7.12 -33.03
CA ILE A 38 39.26 6.10 -32.17
C ILE A 38 39.67 6.30 -30.70
N LYS A 39 40.95 6.59 -30.39
CA LYS A 39 41.37 6.85 -29.00
C LYS A 39 40.68 8.09 -28.42
N ALA A 40 40.57 9.19 -29.16
CA ALA A 40 39.86 10.39 -28.70
C ALA A 40 38.35 10.15 -28.52
N ALA A 41 37.72 9.40 -29.43
CA ALA A 41 36.31 9.03 -29.33
C ALA A 41 36.04 8.08 -28.15
N VAL A 42 36.92 7.11 -27.89
CA VAL A 42 36.85 6.17 -26.76
C VAL A 42 37.09 6.90 -25.42
N PHE A 43 38.05 7.83 -25.35
CA PHE A 43 38.23 8.67 -24.16
C PHE A 43 37.05 9.61 -23.92
N GLY A 44 36.48 10.21 -24.97
CA GLY A 44 35.29 11.05 -24.88
C GLY A 44 34.04 10.27 -24.43
N THR A 45 33.82 9.07 -24.96
CA THR A 45 32.71 8.20 -24.52
C THR A 45 32.91 7.65 -23.11
N LEU A 46 34.14 7.32 -22.69
CA LEU A 46 34.42 6.91 -21.31
C LEU A 46 34.27 8.07 -20.32
N ALA A 47 34.67 9.29 -20.68
CA ALA A 47 34.47 10.48 -19.86
C ALA A 47 32.98 10.84 -19.75
N PHE A 48 32.24 10.77 -20.86
CA PHE A 48 30.79 11.00 -20.86
C PHE A 48 30.07 9.91 -20.07
N ALA A 49 30.43 8.63 -20.24
CA ALA A 49 29.88 7.54 -19.44
C ALA A 49 30.22 7.70 -17.95
N GLY A 50 31.43 8.15 -17.61
CA GLY A 50 31.83 8.46 -16.24
C GLY A 50 31.01 9.60 -15.63
N VAL A 51 30.85 10.73 -16.34
CA VAL A 51 30.03 11.85 -15.87
C VAL A 51 28.56 11.46 -15.77
N THR A 52 28.01 10.72 -16.74
CA THR A 52 26.63 10.25 -16.72
C THR A 52 26.41 9.24 -15.59
N THR A 53 27.36 8.34 -15.35
CA THR A 53 27.33 7.39 -14.23
C THR A 53 27.42 8.11 -12.90
N VAL A 54 28.26 9.15 -12.77
CA VAL A 54 28.36 9.98 -11.56
C VAL A 54 27.09 10.80 -11.36
N ILE A 55 26.48 11.36 -12.40
CA ILE A 55 25.21 12.09 -12.31
C ILE A 55 24.07 11.15 -11.94
N VAL A 56 23.96 9.98 -12.58
CA VAL A 56 22.96 8.95 -12.24
C VAL A 56 23.20 8.44 -10.82
N LEU A 57 24.43 8.12 -10.42
CA LEU A 57 24.74 7.78 -9.02
C LEU A 57 24.41 8.93 -8.07
N SER A 58 24.67 10.18 -8.42
CA SER A 58 24.39 11.34 -7.56
C SER A 58 22.90 11.60 -7.40
N ILE A 59 22.11 11.33 -8.45
CA ILE A 59 20.64 11.41 -8.44
C ILE A 59 20.02 10.22 -7.69
N THR A 60 20.66 9.03 -7.77
CA THR A 60 20.17 7.79 -7.14
C THR A 60 20.60 7.68 -5.67
N LEU A 61 21.79 8.17 -5.31
CA LEU A 61 22.30 8.19 -3.92
C LEU A 61 21.68 9.28 -3.05
N LYS A 62 21.14 10.36 -3.64
CA LYS A 62 20.59 11.47 -2.86
C LYS A 62 19.21 11.22 -2.26
N ASN A 63 18.38 10.35 -2.84
CA ASN A 63 17.00 10.21 -2.40
C ASN A 63 16.78 8.90 -1.65
N LYS A 64 16.93 8.92 -0.32
CA LYS A 64 16.45 7.82 0.51
C LYS A 64 14.93 7.73 0.35
N THR A 65 14.43 6.56 -0.04
CA THR A 65 13.00 6.34 -0.26
C THR A 65 12.41 5.58 0.93
N TYR A 66 11.30 6.07 1.45
CA TYR A 66 10.46 5.40 2.43
C TYR A 66 9.21 4.90 1.73
N ASP A 67 9.19 3.61 1.41
CA ASP A 67 8.03 2.96 0.81
C ASP A 67 7.00 2.55 1.87
N LEU A 68 5.77 2.28 1.45
CA LEU A 68 4.75 1.71 2.32
C LEU A 68 5.21 0.34 2.84
N LYS A 69 5.12 0.14 4.15
CA LYS A 69 5.63 -1.01 4.88
C LYS A 69 4.64 -2.16 4.82
N ILE A 70 5.06 -3.25 4.18
CA ILE A 70 4.38 -4.54 4.26
C ILE A 70 4.96 -5.29 5.46
N TYR A 71 4.12 -5.60 6.45
CA TYR A 71 4.56 -6.25 7.69
C TYR A 71 4.95 -7.71 7.43
N ARG A 72 6.05 -8.14 8.05
CA ARG A 72 6.60 -9.49 7.90
C ARG A 72 5.80 -10.49 8.73
N ASP A 73 5.86 -11.76 8.34
CA ASP A 73 5.38 -12.87 9.17
C ASP A 73 5.97 -12.80 10.59
N GLY A 74 5.12 -13.04 11.60
CA GLY A 74 5.46 -12.91 13.02
C GLY A 74 5.27 -11.51 13.64
N THR A 75 4.97 -10.47 12.85
CA THR A 75 4.58 -9.16 13.40
C THR A 75 3.24 -9.31 14.14
N LYS A 76 3.17 -8.88 15.40
CA LYS A 76 1.91 -8.82 16.15
C LYS A 76 1.17 -7.57 15.72
N LEU A 77 -0.06 -7.72 15.28
CA LEU A 77 -0.88 -6.58 14.86
C LEU A 77 -1.82 -6.19 15.98
N SER A 78 -2.34 -4.97 15.96
CA SER A 78 -3.51 -4.57 16.75
C SER A 78 -4.22 -3.41 16.04
N LEU A 79 -5.45 -3.09 16.43
CA LEU A 79 -6.16 -1.92 15.91
C LEU A 79 -6.02 -0.74 16.88
N ALA A 80 -5.86 0.47 16.33
CA ALA A 80 -5.93 1.71 17.10
C ALA A 80 -7.26 1.82 17.86
N ALA A 81 -8.38 1.47 17.22
CA ALA A 81 -9.73 1.41 17.79
C ALA A 81 -9.86 0.46 19.00
N ALA A 82 -9.14 -0.66 18.96
CA ALA A 82 -9.13 -1.63 20.06
C ALA A 82 -8.32 -1.14 21.27
N SER A 83 -7.41 -0.18 21.07
CA SER A 83 -6.44 0.31 22.08
C SER A 83 -6.95 1.53 22.87
N THR A 84 -8.27 1.64 23.06
CA THR A 84 -8.93 2.82 23.63
C THR A 84 -9.03 2.77 25.17
N TYR A 85 -9.11 3.95 25.80
CA TYR A 85 -9.27 4.09 27.25
C TYR A 85 -10.57 3.44 27.73
N ASN A 86 -10.48 2.50 28.67
CA ASN A 86 -11.64 1.95 29.35
C ASN A 86 -11.88 2.74 30.66
N GLU A 87 -12.92 3.56 30.66
CA GLU A 87 -13.33 4.40 31.80
C GLU A 87 -13.69 3.59 33.06
N GLU A 88 -14.30 2.40 32.91
CA GLU A 88 -14.71 1.57 34.05
C GLU A 88 -13.50 0.97 34.80
N THR A 89 -12.48 0.58 34.06
CA THR A 89 -11.25 0.02 34.64
C THR A 89 -10.19 1.09 34.89
N LYS A 90 -10.43 2.34 34.47
CA LYS A 90 -9.47 3.45 34.43
C LYS A 90 -8.13 3.06 33.78
N ARG A 91 -8.17 2.11 32.85
CA ARG A 91 -7.00 1.55 32.17
C ARG A 91 -7.22 1.62 30.68
N TYR A 92 -6.15 1.85 29.92
CA TYR A 92 -6.19 1.65 28.49
C TYR A 92 -6.21 0.15 28.23
N ALA A 93 -7.28 -0.34 27.60
CA ALA A 93 -7.37 -1.73 27.24
C ALA A 93 -6.55 -1.89 25.94
N SER A 94 -5.25 -2.11 26.04
CA SER A 94 -4.51 -2.65 24.90
C SER A 94 -4.10 -4.07 25.23
N LEU A 95 -4.08 -4.92 24.22
CA LEU A 95 -3.62 -6.30 24.38
C LEU A 95 -2.09 -6.37 24.59
N ASP A 96 -1.35 -5.25 24.49
CA ASP A 96 0.11 -5.23 24.47
C ASP A 96 0.80 -4.16 25.35
N ASP A 97 0.06 -3.29 26.04
CA ASP A 97 0.55 -2.17 26.89
C ASP A 97 1.69 -1.34 26.25
N LEU A 98 1.66 -1.14 24.93
CA LEU A 98 2.74 -0.46 24.21
C LEU A 98 2.55 1.05 24.13
N ILE A 99 1.35 1.46 23.73
CA ILE A 99 0.98 2.85 23.58
C ILE A 99 -0.48 3.00 23.98
N SER A 100 -0.79 4.08 24.67
CA SER A 100 -2.15 4.51 24.93
C SER A 100 -2.40 5.83 24.21
N TRP A 101 -3.65 6.07 23.82
CA TRP A 101 -4.06 7.31 23.19
C TRP A 101 -5.49 7.64 23.53
N GLN A 102 -5.84 8.92 23.41
CA GLN A 102 -7.20 9.37 23.55
C GLN A 102 -7.75 9.66 22.15
N ASP A 103 -8.76 8.88 21.76
CA ASP A 103 -9.62 9.24 20.65
C ASP A 103 -10.48 10.42 21.09
N ASN A 104 -9.91 11.61 20.98
CA ASN A 104 -10.65 12.84 21.14
C ASN A 104 -10.97 13.40 19.76
N GLU A 105 -12.06 14.17 19.68
CA GLU A 105 -12.47 14.85 18.46
C GLU A 105 -11.53 16.00 18.07
N ALA A 106 -10.24 15.93 18.41
CA ALA A 106 -9.26 16.92 18.00
C ALA A 106 -9.18 16.93 16.46
N ILE A 107 -9.44 18.11 15.90
CA ILE A 107 -9.38 18.36 14.45
C ILE A 107 -8.12 19.16 14.16
N PHE A 108 -7.23 18.59 13.35
CA PHE A 108 -6.07 19.31 12.84
C PHE A 108 -6.53 20.44 11.90
N GLN A 109 -6.00 21.65 12.12
CA GLN A 109 -6.34 22.82 11.31
C GLN A 109 -5.50 22.82 10.02
N GLY A 110 -6.06 22.27 8.95
CA GLY A 110 -5.41 22.08 7.66
C GLY A 110 -6.09 20.98 6.85
N ASP A 111 -5.41 20.48 5.82
CA ASP A 111 -5.81 19.29 5.06
C ASP A 111 -4.96 18.05 5.43
N PRO A 112 -5.37 16.82 5.05
CA PRO A 112 -4.62 15.60 5.33
C PRO A 112 -3.18 15.60 4.79
N LYS A 113 -2.91 16.25 3.66
CA LYS A 113 -1.58 16.31 3.07
C LYS A 113 -0.66 17.24 3.85
N GLU A 114 -1.16 18.39 4.29
CA GLU A 114 -0.45 19.29 5.21
C GLU A 114 -0.10 18.55 6.51
N LEU A 115 -1.06 17.83 7.11
CA LEU A 115 -0.80 17.01 8.30
C LEU A 115 0.27 15.95 8.04
N MET A 116 0.15 15.18 6.94
CA MET A 116 1.13 14.17 6.58
C MET A 116 2.53 14.76 6.44
N LEU A 117 2.67 15.91 5.77
CA LEU A 117 3.93 16.64 5.62
C LEU A 117 4.54 17.05 6.97
N GLU A 118 3.73 17.37 7.96
CA GLU A 118 4.20 17.64 9.32
C GLU A 118 4.60 16.37 10.09
N LEU A 119 3.87 15.26 9.88
CA LEU A 119 4.17 13.97 10.53
C LEU A 119 5.42 13.29 9.95
N ILE A 120 5.73 13.47 8.67
CA ILE A 120 6.95 12.90 8.08
C ILE A 120 8.24 13.60 8.54
N LYS A 121 8.15 14.84 9.06
CA LYS A 121 9.30 15.58 9.62
C LYS A 121 9.83 14.95 10.89
N ASP A 122 8.92 14.44 11.71
CA ASP A 122 9.18 13.73 12.95
C ASP A 122 8.21 12.55 13.04
N ARG A 123 8.67 11.41 12.53
CA ARG A 123 7.87 10.18 12.41
C ARG A 123 7.76 9.42 13.72
N THR A 124 7.58 10.12 14.83
CA THR A 124 7.41 9.51 16.14
C THR A 124 6.04 9.87 16.74
N PRO A 125 5.48 9.04 17.64
CA PRO A 125 4.26 9.40 18.35
C PRO A 125 4.37 10.68 19.20
N ASN A 126 5.60 11.13 19.50
CA ASN A 126 5.87 12.37 20.23
C ASN A 126 5.81 13.63 19.36
N ASN A 127 5.48 13.50 18.08
CA ASN A 127 5.34 14.63 17.18
C ASN A 127 4.35 15.65 17.77
N LYS A 128 4.74 16.92 17.81
CA LYS A 128 3.92 18.00 18.42
C LYS A 128 2.51 18.11 17.82
N PHE A 129 2.31 17.73 16.57
CA PHE A 129 1.01 17.76 15.90
C PHE A 129 0.08 16.62 16.34
N LEU A 130 0.63 15.61 17.02
CA LEU A 130 -0.11 14.55 17.68
C LEU A 130 -0.44 14.87 19.15
N SER A 131 0.08 15.97 19.71
CA SER A 131 -0.12 16.33 21.12
C SER A 131 -1.60 16.43 21.52
N GLY A 132 -2.46 16.84 20.58
CA GLY A 132 -3.90 16.89 20.78
C GLY A 132 -4.51 15.55 21.17
N PHE A 133 -3.95 14.42 20.71
CA PHE A 133 -4.50 13.07 20.89
C PHE A 133 -3.99 12.35 22.14
N ASN A 134 -3.19 13.03 22.98
CA ASN A 134 -2.66 12.51 24.25
C ASN A 134 -2.01 11.13 24.12
N PHE A 135 -1.22 10.90 23.08
CA PHE A 135 -0.41 9.69 22.94
C PHE A 135 0.54 9.56 24.15
N LYS A 136 0.52 8.40 24.79
CA LYS A 136 1.48 8.04 25.84
C LYS A 136 2.18 6.75 25.47
N ILE A 137 3.50 6.81 25.48
CA ILE A 137 4.34 5.63 25.33
C ILE A 137 4.37 4.91 26.67
N GLU A 138 3.85 3.69 26.72
CA GLU A 138 3.79 2.88 27.93
C GLU A 138 4.99 1.93 28.02
N ALA A 139 5.50 1.45 26.89
CA ALA A 139 6.63 0.52 26.81
C ALA A 139 7.91 1.15 26.25
N GLU A 140 8.70 1.77 27.12
CA GLU A 140 9.93 2.48 26.72
C GLU A 140 11.01 1.60 26.08
N ASN A 141 10.93 0.27 26.20
CA ASN A 141 11.86 -0.66 25.56
C ASN A 141 11.63 -0.84 24.05
N TYR A 142 10.65 -0.14 23.45
CA TYR A 142 10.41 -0.13 22.01
C TYR A 142 10.82 1.20 21.38
N ASN A 143 11.19 1.14 20.10
CA ASN A 143 11.28 2.29 19.21
C ASN A 143 9.98 2.40 18.43
N TYR A 144 9.37 3.58 18.42
CA TYR A 144 8.08 3.81 17.77
C TYR A 144 8.25 4.67 16.53
N THR A 145 7.69 4.22 15.41
CA THR A 145 7.74 4.92 14.14
C THR A 145 6.34 5.01 13.53
N LEU A 146 5.98 6.20 13.05
CA LEU A 146 4.77 6.40 12.23
C LEU A 146 5.03 5.87 10.82
N GLU A 147 4.22 4.91 10.37
CA GLU A 147 4.35 4.20 9.10
C GLU A 147 3.05 4.32 8.28
N ASN A 148 3.11 3.99 6.99
CA ASN A 148 1.92 3.74 6.17
C ASN A 148 0.88 4.87 6.15
N PHE A 149 1.31 6.09 5.86
CA PHE A 149 0.39 7.21 5.64
C PHE A 149 -0.52 6.94 4.44
N MET A 150 -1.83 7.07 4.65
CA MET A 150 -2.83 6.86 3.60
C MET A 150 -3.89 7.97 3.62
N PHE A 151 -4.13 8.55 2.46
CA PHE A 151 -5.28 9.43 2.25
C PHE A 151 -6.52 8.61 1.95
N ASP A 152 -7.65 9.13 2.38
CA ASP A 152 -8.93 8.49 2.17
C ASP A 152 -9.77 9.26 1.14
N ALA A 153 -10.09 8.63 0.02
CA ALA A 153 -10.96 9.24 -0.99
C ALA A 153 -12.45 9.15 -0.63
N PHE A 154 -12.81 8.30 0.33
CA PHE A 154 -14.16 8.19 0.89
C PHE A 154 -14.38 9.23 1.99
N ASP A 155 -13.58 9.21 3.07
CA ASP A 155 -13.57 10.27 4.11
C ASP A 155 -12.42 11.26 3.88
N LYS A 156 -12.65 12.23 2.98
CA LYS A 156 -11.62 13.19 2.52
C LYS A 156 -11.02 14.06 3.63
N HIS A 157 -11.56 14.07 4.83
CA HIS A 157 -11.06 14.83 5.98
C HIS A 157 -10.17 13.99 6.90
N VAL A 158 -9.69 12.84 6.44
CA VAL A 158 -8.93 11.91 7.27
C VAL A 158 -7.58 11.61 6.66
N LEU A 159 -6.57 11.63 7.54
CA LEU A 159 -5.31 10.94 7.32
C LEU A 159 -5.29 9.67 8.17
N HIS A 160 -5.03 8.54 7.53
CA HIS A 160 -4.76 7.27 8.19
C HIS A 160 -3.26 7.03 8.27
N PHE A 161 -2.81 6.37 9.34
CA PHE A 161 -1.44 5.87 9.45
C PHE A 161 -1.36 4.70 10.44
N ASP A 162 -0.22 4.02 10.46
CA ASP A 162 0.08 3.00 11.43
C ASP A 162 1.19 3.45 12.37
N ILE A 163 1.28 2.81 13.53
CA ILE A 163 2.45 2.92 14.42
C ILE A 163 3.12 1.56 14.49
N MET A 164 4.39 1.51 14.13
CA MET A 164 5.22 0.34 14.35
C MET A 164 6.05 0.50 15.62
N ALA A 165 6.06 -0.53 16.47
CA ALA A 165 6.90 -0.62 17.66
C ALA A 165 7.90 -1.76 17.49
N GLU A 166 9.19 -1.42 17.47
CA GLU A 166 10.30 -2.38 17.32
C GLU A 166 11.05 -2.50 18.65
N ASN A 167 11.13 -3.70 19.23
CA ASN A 167 11.81 -3.89 20.52
C ASN A 167 13.31 -3.58 20.39
N LYS A 168 13.83 -2.69 21.24
CA LYS A 168 15.23 -2.23 21.22
C LYS A 168 16.24 -3.37 21.41
N ASN A 169 15.83 -4.45 22.10
CA ASN A 169 16.69 -5.58 22.44
C ASN A 169 16.42 -6.83 21.59
N ASN A 170 15.29 -6.90 20.88
CA ASN A 170 14.93 -8.06 20.07
C ASN A 170 14.21 -7.64 18.78
N LEU A 171 14.95 -7.64 17.66
CA LEU A 171 14.42 -7.23 16.35
C LEU A 171 13.32 -8.16 15.79
N PHE A 172 13.07 -9.32 16.40
CA PHE A 172 11.98 -10.22 16.02
C PHE A 172 10.68 -9.96 16.80
N ASP A 173 10.73 -9.17 17.88
CA ASP A 173 9.55 -8.77 18.63
C ASP A 173 9.06 -7.41 18.10
N LEU A 174 8.14 -7.49 17.15
CA LEU A 174 7.63 -6.37 16.37
C LEU A 174 6.12 -6.29 16.54
N TYR A 175 5.63 -5.08 16.77
CA TYR A 175 4.20 -4.78 16.78
C TYR A 175 3.86 -3.74 15.74
N ALA A 176 2.69 -3.85 15.12
CA ALA A 176 2.12 -2.80 14.30
C ALA A 176 0.67 -2.53 14.71
N ILE A 177 0.45 -1.31 15.16
CA ILE A 177 -0.85 -0.81 15.58
C ILE A 177 -1.43 -0.05 14.40
N ARG A 178 -2.51 -0.59 13.86
CA ARG A 178 -3.02 -0.25 12.53
C ARG A 178 -4.15 0.76 12.62
N ASN A 179 -4.26 1.56 11.56
CA ASN A 179 -5.42 2.42 11.29
C ASN A 179 -5.67 3.51 12.34
N PHE A 180 -4.62 4.24 12.74
CA PHE A 180 -4.82 5.51 13.44
C PHE A 180 -5.43 6.52 12.48
N ARG A 181 -6.44 7.25 12.95
CA ARG A 181 -7.20 8.21 12.18
C ARG A 181 -7.13 9.59 12.81
N ILE A 182 -6.71 10.57 12.02
CA ILE A 182 -6.73 11.98 12.42
C ILE A 182 -7.64 12.75 11.48
N LYS A 183 -8.63 13.43 12.04
CA LYS A 183 -9.52 14.32 11.32
C LYS A 183 -8.87 15.68 11.07
N THR A 184 -9.14 16.25 9.90
CA THR A 184 -8.66 17.56 9.48
C THR A 184 -9.83 18.50 9.20
N SER A 185 -9.61 19.81 9.32
CA SER A 185 -10.65 20.82 9.12
C SER A 185 -11.01 21.05 7.66
N LYS A 186 -10.08 20.73 6.74
CA LYS A 186 -10.26 20.85 5.30
C LYS A 186 -10.13 19.47 4.65
N PRO A 187 -10.83 19.20 3.55
CA PRO A 187 -10.69 17.96 2.82
C PRO A 187 -9.38 17.94 2.03
N TYR A 188 -8.82 16.75 1.81
CA TYR A 188 -7.83 16.54 0.76
C TYR A 188 -8.54 16.47 -0.59
N GLU A 189 -8.23 17.42 -1.48
CA GLU A 189 -8.74 17.41 -2.85
C GLU A 189 -8.00 16.36 -3.68
N ILE A 190 -8.57 15.16 -3.73
CA ILE A 190 -8.19 14.16 -4.74
C ILE A 190 -8.99 14.48 -6.00
N THR A 191 -8.31 14.96 -7.04
CA THR A 191 -9.00 15.26 -8.31
C THR A 191 -9.63 14.00 -8.88
N GLY A 192 -10.84 14.13 -9.44
CA GLY A 192 -11.56 13.02 -10.06
C GLY A 192 -10.75 12.33 -11.17
N ASP A 193 -9.92 13.09 -11.89
CA ASP A 193 -9.02 12.56 -12.92
C ASP A 193 -7.93 11.64 -12.33
N ASN A 194 -7.41 11.94 -11.13
CA ASN A 194 -6.45 11.07 -10.46
C ASN A 194 -7.12 9.76 -10.02
N ILE A 195 -8.31 9.83 -9.41
CA ILE A 195 -9.09 8.66 -8.99
C ILE A 195 -9.42 7.77 -10.20
N LYS A 196 -9.92 8.38 -11.29
CA LYS A 196 -10.23 7.68 -12.52
C LYS A 196 -8.99 7.03 -13.13
N GLY A 197 -7.87 7.76 -13.18
CA GLY A 197 -6.59 7.23 -13.64
C GLY A 197 -6.12 6.02 -12.83
N TYR A 198 -6.23 6.07 -11.50
CA TYR A 198 -5.93 4.93 -10.64
C TYR A 198 -6.88 3.75 -10.89
N ASN A 199 -8.18 4.00 -11.02
CA ASN A 199 -9.18 2.95 -11.23
C ASN A 199 -9.04 2.26 -12.58
N GLU A 200 -8.78 3.02 -13.65
CA GLU A 200 -8.50 2.50 -14.99
C GLU A 200 -7.19 1.70 -15.01
N TYR A 201 -6.10 2.26 -14.48
CA TYR A 201 -4.80 1.60 -14.45
C TYR A 201 -4.84 0.28 -13.64
N ASN A 202 -5.51 0.29 -12.49
CA ASN A 202 -5.58 -0.87 -11.61
C ASN A 202 -6.68 -1.86 -12.00
N GLN A 203 -7.50 -1.56 -13.02
CA GLN A 203 -8.67 -2.33 -13.42
C GLN A 203 -9.59 -2.61 -12.22
N SER A 204 -9.90 -1.57 -11.43
CA SER A 204 -10.57 -1.70 -10.14
C SER A 204 -11.94 -2.37 -10.25
N GLU A 205 -12.76 -2.01 -11.25
CA GLU A 205 -14.08 -2.62 -11.48
C GLU A 205 -13.98 -4.12 -11.79
N LYS A 206 -13.02 -4.51 -12.63
CA LYS A 206 -12.76 -5.92 -12.95
C LYS A 206 -12.32 -6.70 -11.72
N LYS A 207 -11.55 -6.07 -10.82
CA LYS A 207 -11.17 -6.67 -9.53
C LYS A 207 -12.35 -6.73 -8.58
N ALA A 208 -13.21 -5.71 -8.55
CA ALA A 208 -14.39 -5.65 -7.70
C ALA A 208 -15.39 -6.78 -8.02
N THR A 209 -15.51 -7.13 -9.29
CA THR A 209 -16.37 -8.21 -9.81
C THR A 209 -15.67 -9.57 -9.96
N GLY A 210 -14.41 -9.66 -9.53
CA GLY A 210 -13.62 -10.89 -9.61
C GLY A 210 -14.08 -11.96 -8.61
N ASN A 211 -13.68 -13.21 -8.86
CA ASN A 211 -13.93 -14.33 -7.94
C ASN A 211 -12.94 -14.29 -6.78
N TRP A 212 -13.29 -13.55 -5.72
CA TRP A 212 -12.54 -13.55 -4.47
C TRP A 212 -12.83 -14.82 -3.68
N GLU A 213 -11.82 -15.33 -2.97
CA GLU A 213 -11.97 -16.47 -2.06
C GLU A 213 -11.41 -16.09 -0.67
N LEU A 214 -12.03 -16.63 0.38
CA LEU A 214 -11.57 -16.45 1.76
C LEU A 214 -10.94 -17.73 2.26
N PHE A 215 -9.75 -17.64 2.83
CA PHE A 215 -9.02 -18.80 3.35
C PHE A 215 -9.13 -18.86 4.86
N LEU A 216 -9.80 -19.88 5.38
CA LEU A 216 -9.78 -20.18 6.81
C LEU A 216 -8.64 -21.15 7.09
N THR A 217 -7.75 -20.79 8.02
CA THR A 217 -6.76 -21.72 8.56
C THR A 217 -7.22 -22.23 9.91
N THR A 218 -7.41 -23.54 10.05
CA THR A 218 -7.79 -24.18 11.32
C THR A 218 -6.91 -25.39 11.61
N ASN A 219 -6.92 -25.87 12.85
CA ASN A 219 -6.27 -27.13 13.25
C ASN A 219 -7.25 -28.33 13.22
N SER A 220 -8.52 -28.10 12.86
CA SER A 220 -9.57 -29.10 12.93
C SER A 220 -10.05 -29.56 11.55
N ASN A 221 -10.14 -30.88 11.38
CA ASN A 221 -10.83 -31.52 10.25
C ASN A 221 -12.35 -31.67 10.45
N SER A 222 -12.88 -31.39 11.66
CA SER A 222 -14.32 -31.45 11.93
C SER A 222 -15.03 -30.23 11.36
N HIS A 223 -16.05 -30.47 10.51
CA HIS A 223 -16.89 -29.44 9.93
C HIS A 223 -17.62 -28.61 10.99
N GLU A 224 -18.11 -29.21 12.07
CA GLU A 224 -18.75 -28.49 13.18
C GLU A 224 -17.78 -27.49 13.82
N ARG A 225 -16.52 -27.90 14.05
CA ARG A 225 -15.50 -27.00 14.60
C ARG A 225 -15.12 -25.90 13.61
N GLN A 226 -15.03 -26.22 12.31
CA GLN A 226 -14.80 -25.24 11.27
C GLN A 226 -15.91 -24.19 11.22
N LEU A 227 -17.19 -24.60 11.28
CA LEU A 227 -18.32 -23.70 11.36
C LEU A 227 -18.28 -22.84 12.62
N ASN A 228 -17.89 -23.40 13.77
CA ASN A 228 -17.71 -22.61 14.99
C ASN A 228 -16.62 -21.54 14.83
N ASP A 229 -15.48 -21.87 14.20
CA ASP A 229 -14.40 -20.92 13.90
C ASP A 229 -14.90 -19.79 12.98
N ILE A 230 -15.67 -20.12 11.94
CA ILE A 230 -16.29 -19.16 11.00
C ILE A 230 -17.26 -18.25 11.77
N ASN A 231 -18.16 -18.83 12.55
CA ASN A 231 -19.15 -18.09 13.35
C ASN A 231 -18.48 -17.12 14.34
N GLU A 232 -17.37 -17.51 14.97
CA GLU A 232 -16.62 -16.64 15.87
C GLU A 232 -16.08 -15.40 15.14
N ILE A 233 -15.51 -15.57 13.96
CA ILE A 233 -15.00 -14.46 13.13
C ILE A 233 -16.15 -13.55 12.68
N VAL A 234 -17.22 -14.14 12.13
CA VAL A 234 -18.40 -13.41 11.63
C VAL A 234 -19.04 -12.60 12.74
N LYS A 235 -19.25 -13.21 13.91
CA LYS A 235 -19.81 -12.54 15.09
C LYS A 235 -18.96 -11.34 15.49
N ARG A 236 -17.63 -11.50 15.60
CA ARG A 236 -16.71 -10.40 15.96
C ARG A 236 -16.80 -9.22 14.99
N VAL A 237 -16.88 -9.48 13.69
CA VAL A 237 -17.00 -8.42 12.67
C VAL A 237 -18.38 -7.75 12.73
N ASN A 238 -19.45 -8.52 12.88
CA ASN A 238 -20.82 -8.00 12.96
C ASN A 238 -21.08 -7.20 14.26
N GLU A 239 -20.45 -7.56 15.37
CA GLU A 239 -20.57 -6.84 16.65
C GLU A 239 -19.68 -5.58 16.72
N ALA A 240 -18.70 -5.42 15.81
CA ALA A 240 -17.88 -4.22 15.73
C ALA A 240 -18.72 -3.05 15.19
N SER A 241 -19.20 -2.18 16.08
CA SER A 241 -20.06 -1.04 15.72
C SER A 241 -19.31 0.30 15.66
N LEU A 242 -19.89 1.24 14.92
CA LEU A 242 -19.51 2.66 14.98
C LEU A 242 -19.92 3.28 16.33
N PRO A 243 -19.27 4.36 16.79
CA PRO A 243 -18.15 5.05 16.14
C PRO A 243 -16.79 4.39 16.39
N LYS A 244 -16.73 3.38 17.27
CA LYS A 244 -15.47 2.79 17.75
C LYS A 244 -14.65 2.12 16.64
N TYR A 245 -15.30 1.36 15.76
CA TYR A 245 -14.64 0.67 14.65
C TYR A 245 -15.14 1.23 13.32
N ASP A 246 -14.23 1.81 12.54
CA ASP A 246 -14.55 2.32 11.20
C ASP A 246 -14.61 1.18 10.16
N TYR A 247 -14.81 1.53 8.88
CA TYR A 247 -14.90 0.52 7.83
C TYR A 247 -13.58 -0.19 7.52
N ILE A 248 -12.42 0.47 7.71
CA ILE A 248 -11.11 -0.17 7.54
C ILE A 248 -10.90 -1.15 8.68
N ASP A 249 -11.18 -0.75 9.92
CA ASP A 249 -11.08 -1.60 11.11
C ASP A 249 -11.92 -2.88 10.99
N LYS A 250 -13.18 -2.76 10.54
CA LYS A 250 -14.07 -3.91 10.33
C LYS A 250 -13.53 -4.89 9.31
N SER A 251 -12.98 -4.38 8.22
CA SER A 251 -12.39 -5.22 7.19
C SER A 251 -11.10 -5.87 7.65
N LEU A 252 -10.28 -5.19 8.45
CA LEU A 252 -9.12 -5.77 9.12
C LEU A 252 -9.52 -6.89 10.09
N LEU A 253 -10.59 -6.72 10.87
CA LEU A 253 -11.13 -7.77 11.77
C LEU A 253 -11.55 -9.05 11.01
N LEU A 254 -11.97 -8.91 9.76
CA LEU A 254 -12.36 -10.02 8.90
C LEU A 254 -11.13 -10.77 8.35
N ILE A 255 -10.14 -10.01 7.83
CA ILE A 255 -9.10 -10.58 6.95
C ILE A 255 -7.68 -10.62 7.54
N MET A 256 -7.47 -10.10 8.75
CA MET A 256 -6.12 -9.87 9.30
C MET A 256 -6.06 -10.22 10.80
N PRO A 257 -5.15 -11.11 11.24
CA PRO A 257 -5.07 -11.51 12.64
C PRO A 257 -4.54 -10.34 13.48
N LEU A 258 -5.37 -9.80 14.38
CA LEU A 258 -5.03 -8.68 15.26
C LEU A 258 -4.30 -9.11 16.53
N LEU A 259 -3.93 -10.38 16.65
CA LEU A 259 -3.06 -10.92 17.68
C LEU A 259 -2.56 -12.28 17.20
N LYS A 260 -1.44 -12.73 17.76
CA LYS A 260 -0.96 -14.09 17.57
C LYS A 260 -2.07 -15.06 18.02
N ASP A 261 -2.41 -16.00 17.15
CA ASP A 261 -3.40 -17.07 17.37
C ASP A 261 -4.89 -16.67 17.28
N GLN A 262 -5.21 -15.41 16.91
CA GLN A 262 -6.60 -15.07 16.59
C GLN A 262 -7.04 -15.67 15.26
N LYS A 263 -8.25 -16.24 15.25
CA LYS A 263 -8.90 -16.75 14.04
C LYS A 263 -9.38 -15.58 13.18
N VAL A 264 -9.09 -15.65 11.89
CA VAL A 264 -9.52 -14.70 10.84
C VAL A 264 -9.65 -15.46 9.53
N PHE A 265 -10.35 -14.87 8.56
CA PHE A 265 -10.17 -15.25 7.18
C PHE A 265 -8.88 -14.63 6.65
N ASN A 266 -8.25 -15.24 5.66
CA ASN A 266 -7.22 -14.59 4.86
C ASN A 266 -7.78 -14.40 3.47
N LEU A 267 -7.76 -13.18 2.96
CA LEU A 267 -8.20 -12.94 1.58
C LEU A 267 -7.17 -13.41 0.54
N PHE A 268 -5.91 -13.55 0.96
CA PHE A 268 -4.81 -13.95 0.10
C PHE A 268 -4.30 -15.33 0.53
N ALA A 269 -4.44 -16.32 -0.36
CA ALA A 269 -4.22 -17.75 -0.13
C ALA A 269 -2.91 -18.10 0.60
N ARG A 270 -1.86 -17.32 0.37
CA ARG A 270 -0.53 -17.46 0.96
C ARG A 270 0.17 -16.12 0.87
N THR A 271 0.19 -15.34 1.94
CA THR A 271 1.18 -14.26 2.01
C THR A 271 1.97 -14.41 3.30
N GLN A 272 3.26 -14.64 3.16
CA GLN A 272 4.29 -14.47 4.21
C GLN A 272 4.42 -12.99 4.66
N ALA A 273 3.56 -12.12 4.12
CA ALA A 273 3.53 -10.70 4.32
C ALA A 273 2.07 -10.27 4.48
N MET A 274 1.78 -9.46 5.49
CA MET A 274 0.41 -9.09 5.83
C MET A 274 -0.06 -7.95 4.92
N PRO A 275 -1.32 -7.96 4.45
CA PRO A 275 -1.79 -6.96 3.51
C PRO A 275 -1.80 -5.57 4.15
N LEU A 276 -1.16 -4.63 3.45
CA LEU A 276 -1.14 -3.22 3.82
C LEU A 276 -2.52 -2.57 3.74
N PHE A 277 -3.36 -3.09 2.84
CA PHE A 277 -4.61 -2.49 2.38
C PHE A 277 -5.74 -3.52 2.40
N VAL A 278 -6.97 -3.06 2.65
CA VAL A 278 -8.18 -3.88 2.67
C VAL A 278 -9.12 -3.53 1.51
N PRO A 279 -9.55 -4.51 0.69
CA PRO A 279 -10.33 -4.25 -0.52
C PRO A 279 -11.84 -4.15 -0.31
N PHE A 280 -12.34 -4.43 0.88
CA PHE A 280 -13.76 -4.37 1.16
C PHE A 280 -14.03 -3.28 2.18
N ASN A 281 -15.07 -2.50 1.96
CA ASN A 281 -15.68 -1.62 2.94
C ASN A 281 -17.03 -2.21 3.32
N LEU A 282 -17.08 -2.78 4.52
CA LEU A 282 -18.29 -3.30 5.15
C LEU A 282 -19.08 -2.12 5.74
N MET A 283 -19.67 -1.28 4.87
CA MET A 283 -20.51 -0.17 5.31
C MET A 283 -21.74 -0.72 6.03
N TYR A 284 -21.66 -0.69 7.36
CA TYR A 284 -22.64 -1.32 8.25
C TYR A 284 -23.82 -0.42 8.59
N ASP A 285 -23.87 0.79 8.03
CA ASP A 285 -24.78 1.82 8.49
C ASP A 285 -25.88 2.07 7.46
N ASN A 286 -26.95 1.27 7.55
CA ASN A 286 -28.26 1.81 7.96
C ASN A 286 -29.38 0.75 7.93
N GLN A 287 -29.30 -0.35 7.17
CA GLN A 287 -30.32 -1.43 7.22
C GLN A 287 -29.73 -2.80 6.82
N ASN A 288 -29.59 -3.72 7.79
CA ASN A 288 -29.46 -5.18 7.62
C ASN A 288 -28.24 -5.77 6.90
N ASN A 289 -27.17 -5.03 6.65
CA ASN A 289 -25.99 -5.58 6.00
C ASN A 289 -25.09 -6.36 6.98
N GLN A 290 -25.53 -7.56 7.39
CA GLN A 290 -24.74 -8.48 8.20
C GLN A 290 -23.96 -9.44 7.30
N ILE A 291 -22.76 -9.83 7.75
CA ILE A 291 -22.09 -10.96 7.14
C ILE A 291 -22.86 -12.22 7.55
N GLU A 292 -23.35 -12.95 6.56
CA GLU A 292 -24.09 -14.20 6.73
C GLU A 292 -23.28 -15.37 6.22
N ILE A 293 -23.34 -16.50 6.92
CA ILE A 293 -22.77 -17.77 6.46
C ILE A 293 -23.81 -18.47 5.59
N LYS A 294 -23.41 -18.88 4.39
CA LYS A 294 -24.20 -19.76 3.53
C LYS A 294 -23.49 -21.12 3.48
N GLU A 295 -24.05 -22.09 4.17
CA GLU A 295 -23.47 -23.43 4.26
C GLU A 295 -23.77 -24.27 3.01
N ASN A 296 -22.87 -25.21 2.70
CA ASN A 296 -23.08 -26.27 1.70
C ASN A 296 -23.57 -25.77 0.32
N GLN A 297 -23.13 -24.58 -0.09
CA GLN A 297 -23.42 -24.03 -1.40
C GLN A 297 -22.80 -24.93 -2.47
N THR A 298 -23.50 -25.10 -3.58
CA THR A 298 -23.02 -25.91 -4.72
C THR A 298 -22.51 -24.97 -5.80
N PHE A 299 -21.26 -25.13 -6.20
CA PHE A 299 -20.67 -24.37 -7.30
C PHE A 299 -20.08 -25.33 -8.31
N GLU A 300 -20.31 -25.04 -9.57
CA GLU A 300 -19.73 -25.77 -10.68
C GLU A 300 -18.35 -25.19 -10.98
N TRP A 301 -17.30 -25.88 -10.55
CA TRP A 301 -15.94 -25.53 -10.92
C TRP A 301 -15.39 -26.60 -11.86
N LYS A 302 -15.16 -26.21 -13.12
CA LYS A 302 -14.60 -27.11 -14.16
C LYS A 302 -15.38 -28.44 -14.24
N GLU A 303 -16.69 -28.36 -14.43
CA GLU A 303 -17.60 -29.51 -14.61
C GLU A 303 -17.76 -30.44 -13.38
N ASN A 304 -17.22 -30.05 -12.21
CA ASN A 304 -17.44 -30.76 -10.94
C ASN A 304 -18.27 -29.92 -9.97
N PHE A 305 -19.25 -30.55 -9.32
CA PHE A 305 -20.01 -29.95 -8.24
C PHE A 305 -19.25 -30.11 -6.92
N VAL A 306 -18.72 -29.00 -6.41
CA VAL A 306 -18.05 -28.95 -5.11
C VAL A 306 -18.97 -28.23 -4.13
N LYS A 307 -19.15 -28.82 -2.93
CA LYS A 307 -19.82 -28.16 -1.81
C LYS A 307 -18.83 -27.28 -1.07
N TYR A 308 -19.21 -26.04 -0.79
CA TYR A 308 -18.40 -25.08 -0.04
C TYR A 308 -19.30 -24.26 0.88
N ASP A 309 -18.74 -23.78 1.98
CA ASP A 309 -19.36 -22.73 2.77
C ASP A 309 -18.92 -21.39 2.20
N SER A 310 -19.77 -20.37 2.26
CA SER A 310 -19.45 -19.03 1.80
C SER A 310 -19.90 -17.95 2.78
N LEU A 311 -19.26 -16.78 2.68
CA LEU A 311 -19.73 -15.57 3.34
C LEU A 311 -20.49 -14.71 2.33
N SER A 312 -21.72 -14.37 2.68
CA SER A 312 -22.52 -13.41 1.94
C SER A 312 -22.58 -12.09 2.68
N PHE A 313 -22.23 -11.00 2.00
CA PHE A 313 -22.27 -9.66 2.56
C PHE A 313 -22.29 -8.62 1.43
N LYS A 314 -22.85 -7.45 1.70
CA LYS A 314 -22.78 -6.32 0.79
C LYS A 314 -21.59 -5.43 1.14
N ALA A 315 -20.78 -5.03 0.18
CA ALA A 315 -19.63 -4.16 0.45
C ALA A 315 -19.30 -3.27 -0.74
N GLN A 316 -18.67 -2.13 -0.46
CA GLN A 316 -18.03 -1.33 -1.50
C GLN A 316 -16.60 -1.83 -1.70
N PHE A 317 -16.20 -2.04 -2.95
CA PHE A 317 -14.82 -2.45 -3.26
C PHE A 317 -13.89 -1.25 -3.20
N PHE A 318 -12.71 -1.43 -2.62
CA PHE A 318 -11.68 -0.41 -2.53
C PHE A 318 -10.46 -0.86 -3.34
N THR A 319 -9.66 0.10 -3.78
CA THR A 319 -8.30 -0.13 -4.30
C THR A 319 -7.27 0.76 -3.62
N LEU A 320 -6.01 0.33 -3.67
CA LEU A 320 -4.87 1.12 -3.21
C LEU A 320 -4.22 1.82 -4.42
N GLY A 321 -4.41 3.13 -4.51
CA GLY A 321 -3.50 3.99 -5.26
C GLY A 321 -2.23 4.25 -4.44
N THR A 322 -1.11 4.51 -5.11
CA THR A 322 0.12 4.94 -4.45
C THR A 322 0.72 6.11 -5.20
N ASP A 323 1.32 7.04 -4.48
CA ASP A 323 2.05 8.16 -5.05
C ASP A 323 3.21 8.57 -4.12
N LYS A 324 4.06 9.50 -4.56
CA LYS A 324 5.28 9.90 -3.86
C LYS A 324 5.30 11.40 -3.59
N ILE A 325 5.76 11.76 -2.41
CA ILE A 325 6.06 13.14 -2.04
C ILE A 325 7.53 13.27 -1.66
N SER A 326 8.16 14.36 -2.09
CA SER A 326 9.54 14.68 -1.69
C SER A 326 9.51 15.63 -0.51
N TYR A 327 10.31 15.35 0.51
CA TYR A 327 10.56 16.24 1.63
C TYR A 327 12.04 16.15 2.02
N ASP A 328 12.73 17.29 2.03
CA ASP A 328 14.20 17.37 2.07
C ASP A 328 14.86 16.44 1.03
N ASP A 329 15.84 15.63 1.45
CA ASP A 329 16.53 14.64 0.62
C ASP A 329 15.81 13.27 0.60
N TYR A 330 14.53 13.21 1.00
CA TYR A 330 13.78 11.97 1.13
C TYR A 330 12.56 11.94 0.22
N LYS A 331 12.24 10.75 -0.30
CA LYS A 331 10.99 10.47 -1.01
C LYS A 331 10.14 9.54 -0.17
N TYR A 332 8.90 9.91 0.07
CA TYR A 332 7.94 9.14 0.85
C TYR A 332 6.83 8.65 -0.08
N THR A 333 6.61 7.34 -0.11
CA THR A 333 5.47 6.74 -0.80
C THR A 333 4.28 6.74 0.16
N TYR A 334 3.15 7.30 -0.26
CA TYR A 334 1.89 7.30 0.49
C TYR A 334 0.80 6.54 -0.28
N GLY A 335 -0.17 6.01 0.47
CA GLY A 335 -1.31 5.30 -0.09
C GLY A 335 -2.51 6.21 -0.30
N VAL A 336 -3.41 5.80 -1.19
CA VAL A 336 -4.73 6.41 -1.35
C VAL A 336 -5.77 5.29 -1.37
N TYR A 337 -6.66 5.27 -0.39
CA TYR A 337 -7.83 4.39 -0.38
C TYR A 337 -8.86 4.93 -1.37
N ILE A 338 -9.11 4.18 -2.44
CA ILE A 338 -9.98 4.60 -3.53
C ILE A 338 -11.20 3.68 -3.61
N PRO A 339 -12.41 4.15 -3.30
CA PRO A 339 -13.61 3.37 -3.47
C PRO A 339 -13.96 3.22 -4.97
N VAL A 340 -14.43 2.04 -5.35
CA VAL A 340 -15.20 1.85 -6.58
C VAL A 340 -16.61 2.40 -6.35
N GLU A 341 -17.22 3.00 -7.37
CA GLU A 341 -18.50 3.70 -7.25
C GLU A 341 -19.63 2.79 -6.74
N GLU A 342 -19.64 1.54 -7.21
CA GLU A 342 -20.71 0.59 -6.91
C GLU A 342 -20.49 -0.18 -5.60
N ILE A 343 -21.61 -0.52 -4.96
CA ILE A 343 -21.68 -1.46 -3.86
C ILE A 343 -22.15 -2.80 -4.41
N TYR A 344 -21.40 -3.87 -4.13
CA TYR A 344 -21.66 -5.21 -4.64
C TYR A 344 -22.16 -6.14 -3.53
N ASP A 345 -23.02 -7.08 -3.91
CA ASP A 345 -23.38 -8.23 -3.08
C ASP A 345 -22.34 -9.34 -3.32
N TYR A 346 -21.48 -9.55 -2.34
CA TYR A 346 -20.46 -10.58 -2.38
C TYR A 346 -21.00 -11.89 -1.83
N ASN A 347 -20.60 -12.99 -2.49
CA ASN A 347 -20.77 -14.35 -1.98
C ASN A 347 -19.43 -15.07 -2.12
N LEU A 348 -18.56 -14.92 -1.12
CA LEU A 348 -17.18 -15.36 -1.19
C LEU A 348 -17.04 -16.80 -0.68
N PRO A 349 -16.60 -17.77 -1.49
CA PRO A 349 -16.33 -19.11 -1.03
C PRO A 349 -15.24 -19.12 0.06
N ILE A 350 -15.42 -19.98 1.06
CA ILE A 350 -14.47 -20.23 2.13
C ILE A 350 -13.67 -21.48 1.79
N ASN A 351 -12.39 -21.31 1.52
CA ASN A 351 -11.43 -22.37 1.34
C ASN A 351 -10.78 -22.72 2.69
N ILE A 352 -10.99 -23.95 3.16
CA ILE A 352 -10.50 -24.39 4.47
C ILE A 352 -9.15 -25.08 4.30
N THR A 353 -8.12 -24.50 4.92
CA THR A 353 -6.80 -25.12 5.05
C THR A 353 -6.63 -25.64 6.48
N VAL A 354 -6.47 -26.96 6.61
CA VAL A 354 -6.17 -27.57 7.90
C VAL A 354 -4.65 -27.67 8.07
N ARG A 355 -4.09 -26.98 9.07
CA ARG A 355 -2.69 -27.17 9.45
C ARG A 355 -2.59 -28.45 10.26
N SER A 356 -1.84 -29.44 9.77
CA SER A 356 -1.44 -30.57 10.61
C SER A 356 -0.49 -30.04 11.67
N ILE A 357 -0.87 -30.20 12.93
CA ILE A 357 0.10 -30.10 14.02
C ILE A 357 1.00 -31.32 13.85
N LEU A 358 2.14 -31.15 13.20
CA LEU A 358 3.27 -32.04 13.43
C LEU A 358 3.92 -31.47 14.69
N ASP A 359 3.60 -32.10 15.81
CA ASP A 359 4.22 -31.87 17.12
C ASP A 359 5.75 -32.07 17.06
#